data_AF-A0A6L8U4S2-F1
#
_entry.id   AF-A0A6L8U4S2-F1
#
_cell.length_a   1.000
_cell.length_b   1.000
_cell.length_c   1.000
_cell.angle_alpha   90.00
_cell.angle_beta   90.00
_cell.angle_gamma   90.00
#
_symmetry.space_group_name_H-M   'P 1'
#
loop_
_entity.id
_entity.type
_entity.pdbx_description
1 polymer ?
#
loop_
_entity_poly.entity_id
_entity_poly.type
_entity_poly.pdbx_seq_one_letter_code
_entity_poly.pdbx_strand_id
1 'polypeptide(L)'
;MTPIFSPANHRKIFLVFLGMAFCSLPYSRFSLSVSLIALGINWILEGDWRSKLNRIKGKVSLYVVASFYLMYLVGLLYTSDLHSGVSELQQKLPLLLLPLILSSSEPLRVKEFFGIMIFFLIALVLSTFYSTYLFVGNFIDGSSNVREISPFISHIRLGLMVNL
;
A
#
# COMPACT_ATOMS: atom_id res chain seq x y z
N MET A 1 -13.72 22.07 11.13
CA MET A 1 -14.60 20.89 11.12
C MET A 1 -14.20 20.06 12.31
N THR A 2 -15.11 19.88 13.27
CA THR A 2 -14.87 19.06 14.46
C THR A 2 -14.79 17.59 14.07
N PRO A 3 -13.85 16.80 14.64
CA PRO A 3 -13.73 15.38 14.32
C PRO A 3 -15.01 14.64 14.74
N ILE A 4 -15.52 13.77 13.86
CA ILE A 4 -16.76 12.99 14.08
C ILE A 4 -16.51 11.81 15.05
N PHE A 5 -15.26 11.33 15.17
CA PHE A 5 -14.87 10.32 16.16
C PHE A 5 -13.77 10.81 17.10
N SER A 6 -13.68 10.18 18.27
CA SER A 6 -12.59 10.42 19.22
C SER A 6 -11.23 10.10 18.57
N PRO A 7 -10.17 10.89 18.85
CA PRO A 7 -8.85 10.72 18.21
C PRO A 7 -8.25 9.33 18.44
N ALA A 8 -8.58 8.68 19.56
CA ALA A 8 -8.17 7.32 19.87
C ALA A 8 -8.77 6.26 18.92
N ASN A 9 -10.01 6.47 18.43
CA ASN A 9 -10.68 5.53 17.54
C ASN A 9 -10.14 5.65 16.11
N HIS A 10 -9.88 6.87 15.63
CA HIS A 10 -9.24 7.10 14.33
C HIS A 10 -7.85 6.46 14.25
N ARG A 11 -7.06 6.52 15.32
CA ARG A 11 -5.74 5.87 15.39
C ARG A 11 -5.83 4.34 15.30
N LYS A 12 -6.79 3.72 15.99
CA LYS A 12 -6.98 2.25 15.89
C LYS A 12 -7.38 1.84 14.48
N ILE A 13 -8.32 2.56 13.88
CA ILE A 13 -8.79 2.31 12.50
C ILE A 13 -7.63 2.49 11.50
N PHE A 14 -6.81 3.53 11.68
CA PHE A 14 -5.60 3.75 10.88
C PHE A 14 -4.63 2.57 10.98
N LEU A 15 -4.33 2.08 12.18
CA LEU A 15 -3.42 0.95 12.39
C LEU A 15 -3.96 -0.35 11.78
N VAL A 16 -5.27 -0.59 11.88
CA VAL A 16 -5.91 -1.76 11.28
C VAL A 16 -5.81 -1.72 9.75
N PHE A 17 -6.16 -0.59 9.12
CA PHE A 17 -6.05 -0.47 7.66
C PHE A 17 -4.60 -0.46 7.17
N LEU A 18 -3.67 0.08 7.96
CA LEU A 18 -2.25 0.00 7.65
C LEU A 18 -1.77 -1.44 7.71
N GLY A 19 -2.07 -2.17 8.79
CA GLY A 19 -1.75 -3.60 8.90
C GLY A 19 -2.35 -4.42 7.75
N MET A 20 -3.60 -4.14 7.38
CA MET A 20 -4.26 -4.78 6.26
C MET A 20 -3.56 -4.47 4.94
N ALA A 21 -3.19 -3.21 4.68
CA ALA A 21 -2.44 -2.82 3.49
C ALA A 21 -1.09 -3.55 3.38
N PHE A 22 -0.37 -3.70 4.51
CA PHE A 22 0.88 -4.46 4.55
C PHE A 22 0.65 -5.96 4.30
N CYS A 23 -0.36 -6.59 4.90
CA CYS A 23 -0.69 -7.99 4.62
C CYS A 23 -1.15 -8.23 3.17
N SER A 24 -1.75 -7.23 2.54
CA SER A 24 -2.21 -7.31 1.15
C SER A 24 -1.08 -7.18 0.11
N LEU A 25 0.08 -6.64 0.50
CA LEU A 25 1.26 -6.48 -0.36
C LEU A 25 1.67 -7.80 -1.07
N PRO A 26 1.84 -8.94 -0.38
CA PRO A 26 2.18 -10.22 -1.00
C PRO A 26 0.99 -10.90 -1.72
N TYR A 27 -0.25 -10.59 -1.32
CA TYR A 27 -1.42 -11.37 -1.75
C TYR A 27 -2.08 -10.82 -3.02
N SER A 28 -2.34 -9.51 -3.12
CA SER A 28 -3.03 -8.95 -4.29
C SER A 28 -2.94 -7.42 -4.41
N ARG A 29 -2.72 -6.94 -5.65
CA ARG A 29 -2.78 -5.51 -6.00
C ARG A 29 -4.15 -4.88 -5.68
N PHE A 30 -5.22 -5.66 -5.79
CA PHE A 30 -6.58 -5.19 -5.55
C PHE A 30 -6.82 -4.92 -4.07
N SER A 31 -6.47 -5.88 -3.20
CA SER A 31 -6.65 -5.75 -1.75
C SER A 31 -5.82 -4.61 -1.15
N LEU A 32 -4.62 -4.36 -1.70
CA LEU A 32 -3.80 -3.21 -1.33
C LEU A 32 -4.47 -1.88 -1.70
N SER A 33 -5.06 -1.77 -2.88
CA SER A 33 -5.77 -0.55 -3.30
C SER A 33 -6.98 -0.26 -2.41
N VAL A 34 -7.78 -1.28 -2.08
CA VAL A 34 -8.92 -1.14 -1.17
C VAL A 34 -8.47 -0.65 0.20
N SER A 35 -7.40 -1.25 0.74
CA SER A 35 -6.85 -0.86 2.04
C SER A 35 -6.36 0.58 2.06
N LEU A 36 -5.71 1.05 0.99
CA LEU A 36 -5.24 2.43 0.85
C LEU A 36 -6.38 3.43 0.68
N ILE A 37 -7.43 3.09 -0.06
CA ILE A 37 -8.62 3.93 -0.18
C ILE A 37 -9.30 4.08 1.19
N ALA A 38 -9.46 2.98 1.93
CA ALA A 38 -10.01 3.02 3.28
C ALA A 38 -9.15 3.88 4.22
N LEU A 39 -7.82 3.80 4.10
CA LEU A 39 -6.85 4.64 4.81
C LEU A 39 -7.02 6.12 4.47
N GLY A 40 -7.19 6.44 3.19
CA GLY A 40 -7.45 7.80 2.71
C GLY A 40 -8.78 8.35 3.22
N ILE A 41 -9.84 7.56 3.21
CA ILE A 41 -11.16 7.95 3.74
C ILE A 41 -11.06 8.23 5.25
N ASN A 42 -10.42 7.35 6.02
CA ASN A 42 -10.22 7.57 7.45
C ASN A 42 -9.38 8.84 7.70
N TRP A 43 -8.37 9.10 6.87
CA TRP A 43 -7.56 10.31 6.95
C TRP A 43 -8.36 11.60 6.66
N ILE A 44 -9.29 11.55 5.70
CA ILE A 44 -10.20 12.67 5.41
C ILE A 44 -11.17 12.90 6.59
N LEU A 45 -11.70 11.83 7.18
CA LEU A 45 -12.66 11.87 8.29
C LEU A 45 -12.06 12.38 9.61
N GLU A 46 -10.76 12.20 9.82
CA GLU A 46 -10.05 12.68 11.03
C GLU A 46 -10.06 14.23 11.15
N GLY A 47 -10.28 14.98 10.07
CA GLY A 47 -10.71 16.38 10.12
C GLY A 47 -9.70 17.45 10.60
N ASP A 48 -8.52 17.08 11.11
CA ASP A 48 -7.52 17.98 11.69
C ASP A 48 -6.54 18.63 10.67
N TRP A 49 -7.07 19.18 9.58
CA TRP A 49 -6.29 19.70 8.45
C TRP A 49 -5.20 20.72 8.83
N ARG A 50 -5.45 21.60 9.81
CA ARG A 50 -4.48 22.62 10.26
C ARG A 50 -3.23 21.99 10.90
N SER A 51 -3.43 21.04 11.80
CA SER A 51 -2.33 20.32 12.47
C SER A 51 -1.57 19.43 11.49
N LYS A 52 -2.29 18.80 10.55
CA LYS A 52 -1.71 17.99 9.47
C LYS A 52 -0.81 18.81 8.56
N LEU A 53 -1.28 19.97 8.08
CA LEU A 53 -0.50 20.86 7.21
C LEU A 53 0.74 21.42 7.91
N ASN A 54 0.66 21.77 9.20
CA ASN A 54 1.85 22.20 9.95
C ASN A 54 2.90 21.10 10.09
N ARG A 55 2.50 19.83 10.25
CA ARG A 55 3.42 18.68 10.29
C ARG A 55 4.04 18.37 8.93
N ILE A 56 3.32 18.63 7.84
CA ILE A 56 3.79 18.41 6.46
C ILE A 56 4.81 19.48 6.03
N LYS A 57 4.62 20.74 6.43
CA LYS A 57 5.48 21.87 6.03
C LYS A 57 6.97 21.68 6.35
N GLY A 58 7.31 20.85 7.34
CA GLY A 58 8.70 20.55 7.70
C GLY A 58 9.35 19.39 6.96
N LYS A 59 8.61 18.63 6.12
CA LYS A 59 9.09 17.37 5.53
C LYS A 59 9.39 17.50 4.04
N VAL A 60 10.64 17.82 3.72
CA VAL A 60 11.15 17.96 2.34
C VAL A 60 10.88 16.72 1.49
N SER A 61 10.99 15.52 2.07
CA SER A 61 10.74 14.24 1.37
C SER A 61 9.36 14.17 0.72
N LEU A 62 8.33 14.72 1.37
CA LEU A 62 6.96 14.71 0.84
C LEU A 62 6.83 15.61 -0.39
N TYR A 63 7.49 16.76 -0.39
CA TYR A 63 7.50 17.66 -1.55
C TYR A 63 8.20 17.04 -2.76
N VAL A 64 9.29 16.30 -2.54
CA VAL A 64 9.99 15.59 -3.62
C VAL A 64 9.06 14.55 -4.26
N VAL A 65 8.44 13.70 -3.45
CA VAL A 65 7.50 12.67 -3.95
C VAL A 65 6.29 13.31 -4.64
N ALA A 66 5.74 14.39 -4.08
CA ALA A 66 4.63 15.12 -4.69
C ALA A 66 5.02 15.75 -6.05
N SER A 67 6.24 16.28 -6.16
CA SER A 67 6.77 16.83 -7.43
C SER A 67 6.85 15.76 -8.52
N PHE A 68 7.40 14.59 -8.19
CA PHE A 68 7.43 13.46 -9.14
C PHE A 68 6.02 13.07 -9.59
N TYR A 69 5.05 13.01 -8.67
CA TYR A 69 3.67 12.67 -9.02
C TYR A 69 3.01 13.75 -9.89
N LEU A 70 3.25 15.03 -9.61
CA LEU A 70 2.77 16.14 -10.43
C LEU A 70 3.32 16.10 -11.86
N MET A 71 4.59 15.71 -12.02
CA MET A 71 5.19 15.52 -13.35
C MET A 71 4.44 14.45 -14.16
N TYR A 72 4.03 13.35 -13.53
CA TYR A 72 3.19 12.33 -14.18
C TYR A 72 1.79 12.84 -14.54
N LEU A 73 1.18 13.67 -13.68
CA LEU A 73 -0.10 14.31 -13.99
C LEU A 73 -0.01 15.22 -15.22
N VAL A 74 1.06 16.01 -15.35
CA VAL A 74 1.29 16.84 -16.53
C VAL A 74 1.54 15.97 -17.77
N GLY A 75 2.29 14.87 -17.61
CA GLY A 75 2.49 13.90 -18.69
C GLY A 75 1.19 13.25 -19.18
N LEU A 76 0.21 13.03 -18.29
CA LEU A 76 -1.11 12.50 -18.67
C LEU A 76 -1.85 13.45 -19.63
N LEU A 77 -1.76 14.76 -19.40
CA LEU A 77 -2.44 15.76 -20.24
C LEU A 77 -1.91 15.80 -21.68
N TYR A 78 -0.70 15.29 -21.90
CA TYR A 78 -0.06 15.20 -23.21
C TYR A 78 -0.31 13.85 -23.91
N THR A 79 -0.87 12.86 -23.21
CA THR A 79 -1.02 11.51 -23.75
C THR A 79 -2.39 11.32 -24.42
N SER A 80 -2.40 10.65 -25.57
CA SER A 80 -3.63 10.36 -26.34
C SER A 80 -4.45 9.22 -25.74
N ASP A 81 -3.82 8.33 -24.97
CA ASP A 81 -4.47 7.20 -24.31
C ASP A 81 -4.66 7.45 -22.81
N LEU A 82 -5.78 8.13 -22.51
CA LEU A 82 -6.17 8.44 -21.13
C LEU A 82 -6.44 7.17 -20.31
N HIS A 83 -6.88 6.08 -20.94
CA HIS A 83 -7.20 4.85 -20.22
C HIS A 83 -5.93 4.21 -19.65
N SER A 84 -4.89 4.08 -20.47
CA SER A 84 -3.59 3.57 -20.03
C SER A 84 -2.93 4.49 -19.00
N GLY A 85 -2.98 5.81 -19.21
CA GLY A 85 -2.36 6.77 -18.29
C GLY A 85 -3.03 6.84 -16.91
N VAL A 86 -4.35 6.70 -16.81
CA VAL A 86 -5.05 6.62 -15.51
C VAL A 86 -4.63 5.36 -14.74
N SER A 87 -4.45 4.23 -15.44
CA SER A 87 -3.99 3.00 -14.79
C SER A 87 -2.58 3.14 -14.19
N GLU A 88 -1.69 3.88 -14.84
CA GLU A 88 -0.35 4.16 -14.31
C GLU A 88 -0.38 5.07 -13.09
N LEU A 89 -1.24 6.10 -13.10
CA LEU A 89 -1.46 6.97 -11.95
C LEU A 89 -1.98 6.18 -10.75
N GLN A 90 -2.94 5.27 -10.96
CA GLN A 90 -3.45 4.40 -9.90
C GLN A 90 -2.36 3.52 -9.28
N GLN A 91 -1.43 3.00 -10.08
CA GLN A 91 -0.32 2.19 -9.58
C GLN A 91 0.71 3.01 -8.77
N LYS A 92 0.86 4.30 -9.08
CA LYS A 92 1.79 5.22 -8.40
C LYS A 92 1.14 5.99 -7.24
N LEU A 93 -0.19 6.03 -7.18
CA LEU A 93 -0.96 6.66 -6.11
C LEU A 93 -0.56 6.21 -4.70
N PRO A 94 -0.32 4.90 -4.42
CA PRO A 94 0.16 4.43 -3.12
C PRO A 94 1.45 5.10 -2.67
N LEU A 95 2.36 5.37 -3.61
CA LEU A 95 3.66 5.97 -3.35
C LEU A 95 3.52 7.41 -2.86
N LEU A 96 2.45 8.12 -3.23
CA LEU A 96 2.14 9.47 -2.74
C LEU A 96 1.29 9.43 -1.46
N LEU A 97 0.27 8.57 -1.42
CA LEU A 97 -0.66 8.47 -0.30
C LEU A 97 0.03 7.99 0.98
N LEU A 98 0.91 6.99 0.90
CA LEU A 98 1.61 6.47 2.09
C LEU A 98 2.45 7.53 2.80
N PRO A 99 3.41 8.22 2.15
CA PRO A 99 4.20 9.24 2.82
C PRO A 99 3.35 10.44 3.24
N LEU A 100 2.28 10.77 2.50
CA LEU A 100 1.35 11.82 2.90
C LEU A 100 0.65 11.48 4.22
N ILE A 101 0.03 10.30 4.30
CA ILE A 101 -0.71 9.89 5.48
C ILE A 101 0.24 9.67 6.66
N LEU A 102 1.37 8.98 6.47
CA LEU A 102 2.38 8.77 7.51
C LEU A 102 3.01 10.09 8.00
N SER A 103 3.17 11.07 7.10
CA SER A 103 3.71 12.37 7.48
C SER A 103 2.74 13.21 8.29
N SER A 104 1.46 13.00 8.02
CA SER A 104 0.34 13.73 8.59
C SER A 104 -0.17 13.11 9.90
N SER A 105 -0.07 11.79 10.06
CA SER A 105 -0.47 11.07 11.26
C SER A 105 0.54 11.24 12.39
N GLU A 106 0.16 10.87 13.60
CA GLU A 106 1.13 10.71 14.68
C GLU A 106 2.18 9.65 14.31
N PRO A 107 3.44 9.81 14.76
CA PRO A 107 4.47 8.80 14.55
C PRO A 107 4.04 7.47 15.18
N LEU A 108 4.25 6.37 14.45
CA LEU A 108 3.98 5.03 14.97
C LEU A 108 4.86 4.75 16.18
N ARG A 109 4.29 4.17 17.25
CA ARG A 109 5.10 3.66 18.35
C ARG A 109 5.80 2.38 17.90
N VAL A 110 6.97 2.13 18.48
CA VAL A 110 7.78 0.91 18.21
C VAL A 110 6.94 -0.37 18.35
N LYS A 111 6.10 -0.47 19.38
CA LYS A 111 5.22 -1.64 19.60
C LYS A 111 4.21 -1.87 18.46
N GLU A 112 3.65 -0.79 17.92
CA GLU A 112 2.67 -0.86 16.82
C GLU A 112 3.36 -1.27 15.51
N PHE A 113 4.55 -0.73 15.26
CA PHE A 113 5.39 -1.09 14.13
C PHE A 113 5.76 -2.58 14.14
N PHE A 114 6.25 -3.10 15.28
CA PHE A 114 6.56 -4.53 15.41
C PHE A 114 5.33 -5.42 15.23
N GLY A 115 4.15 -5.00 15.72
CA GLY A 115 2.91 -5.74 15.50
C GLY A 115 2.56 -5.87 14.02
N ILE A 116 2.61 -4.76 13.27
CA ILE A 116 2.37 -4.76 11.82
C ILE A 116 3.40 -5.63 11.09
N MET A 117 4.67 -5.57 11.51
CA MET A 117 5.75 -6.34 10.88
C MET A 117 5.59 -7.85 11.10
N ILE A 118 5.16 -8.29 12.29
CA ILE A 118 4.85 -9.70 12.56
C ILE A 118 3.67 -10.17 11.69
N PHE A 119 2.62 -9.36 11.58
CA PHE A 119 1.48 -9.67 10.70
C PHE A 119 1.91 -9.79 9.23
N PHE A 120 2.77 -8.89 8.77
CA PHE A 120 3.36 -8.93 7.43
C PHE A 120 4.17 -10.20 7.20
N LEU A 121 5.03 -10.59 8.14
CA LEU A 121 5.81 -11.84 8.09
C LEU A 121 4.91 -13.07 8.00
N ILE A 122 3.86 -13.14 8.81
CA ILE A 122 2.89 -14.25 8.75
C ILE A 122 2.22 -14.33 7.38
N ALA A 123 1.78 -13.18 6.84
CA ALA A 123 1.17 -13.12 5.51
C ALA A 123 2.15 -13.55 4.41
N LEU A 124 3.42 -13.16 4.52
CA LEU A 124 4.49 -13.55 3.59
C LEU A 124 4.76 -15.06 3.62
N VAL A 125 4.84 -15.64 4.82
CA VAL A 125 5.01 -17.08 5.03
C VAL A 125 3.83 -17.84 4.42
N LEU A 126 2.60 -17.44 4.72
CA LEU A 126 1.39 -18.05 4.16
C LEU A 126 1.36 -17.96 2.62
N SER A 127 1.72 -16.81 2.06
CA SER A 127 1.82 -16.61 0.61
C SER A 127 2.86 -17.54 -0.02
N THR A 128 4.01 -17.71 0.64
CA THR A 128 5.09 -18.61 0.18
C THR A 128 4.69 -20.09 0.25
N PHE A 129 4.02 -20.50 1.33
CA PHE A 129 3.48 -21.86 1.46
C PHE A 129 2.43 -22.14 0.37
N TYR A 130 1.52 -21.19 0.14
CA TYR A 130 0.48 -21.33 -0.89
C TYR A 130 1.07 -21.39 -2.30
N SER A 131 2.08 -20.57 -2.60
CA SER A 131 2.81 -20.64 -3.87
C SER A 131 3.53 -21.97 -4.06
N THR A 132 4.14 -22.50 -3.00
CA THR A 132 4.81 -23.81 -3.03
C THR A 132 3.82 -24.96 -3.24
N TYR A 133 2.65 -24.91 -2.59
CA TYR A 133 1.60 -25.91 -2.74
C TYR A 133 1.10 -25.99 -4.20
N LEU A 134 0.84 -24.84 -4.83
CA LEU A 134 0.45 -24.78 -6.24
C LEU A 134 1.54 -25.26 -7.19
N PHE A 135 2.82 -25.01 -6.87
CA PHE A 135 3.94 -25.51 -7.66
C PHE A 135 3.99 -27.05 -7.65
N VAL A 136 3.83 -27.68 -6.48
CA VAL A 136 3.82 -29.15 -6.35
C VAL A 136 2.61 -29.76 -7.07
N GLY A 137 1.43 -29.16 -6.98
CA GLY A 137 0.23 -29.62 -7.70
C GLY A 137 0.40 -29.60 -9.22
N ASN A 138 0.90 -28.49 -9.78
CA ASN A 138 1.16 -28.37 -11.22
C ASN A 138 2.30 -29.30 -11.70
N PHE A 139 3.24 -29.67 -10.83
CA PHE A 139 4.31 -30.61 -11.17
C PHE A 139 3.80 -32.05 -11.36
N ILE A 140 2.67 -32.40 -10.71
CA ILE A 140 2.06 -33.74 -10.75
C ILE A 140 1.17 -33.91 -11.99
N ASP A 141 0.51 -32.85 -12.48
CA ASP A 141 -0.43 -32.91 -13.61
C ASP A 141 0.22 -32.89 -15.02
N GLY A 142 1.55 -32.77 -15.11
CA GLY A 142 2.29 -32.97 -16.38
C GLY A 142 2.00 -31.97 -17.51
N SER A 143 1.18 -30.94 -17.28
CA SER A 143 0.98 -29.81 -18.19
C SER A 143 2.11 -28.81 -17.99
N SER A 144 3.10 -28.86 -18.89
CA SER A 144 4.32 -28.05 -18.88
C SER A 144 4.07 -26.58 -19.23
N ASN A 145 3.20 -25.89 -18.48
CA ASN A 145 3.05 -24.45 -18.58
C ASN A 145 3.57 -23.78 -17.30
N VAL A 146 4.88 -23.59 -17.26
CA VAL A 146 5.66 -22.85 -16.24
C VAL A 146 5.08 -21.43 -15.98
N ARG A 147 4.20 -20.94 -16.87
CA ARG A 147 3.46 -19.67 -16.77
C ARG A 147 2.35 -19.64 -15.70
N GLU A 148 1.92 -20.78 -15.15
CA GLU A 148 0.89 -20.84 -14.09
C GLU A 148 1.47 -20.91 -12.66
N ILE A 149 2.79 -20.98 -12.53
CA ILE A 149 3.50 -21.08 -11.23
C ILE A 149 3.42 -19.78 -10.42
N SER A 150 2.94 -18.68 -11.00
CA SER A 150 2.85 -17.36 -10.35
C SER A 150 1.43 -16.77 -10.39
N PRO A 151 0.42 -17.40 -9.74
CA PRO A 151 -0.96 -16.95 -9.89
C PRO A 151 -1.30 -15.67 -9.09
N PHE A 152 -0.46 -15.26 -8.13
CA PHE A 152 -0.79 -14.13 -7.24
C PHE A 152 0.09 -12.88 -7.46
N ILE A 153 1.39 -13.03 -7.69
CA ILE A 153 2.32 -11.89 -7.88
C ILE A 153 3.62 -12.32 -8.57
N SER A 154 4.16 -11.45 -9.45
CA SER A 154 5.44 -11.66 -10.14
C SER A 154 6.56 -12.07 -9.16
N HIS A 155 7.32 -13.11 -9.52
CA HIS A 155 8.45 -13.64 -8.73
C HIS A 155 9.42 -12.57 -8.24
N ILE A 156 9.60 -11.48 -9.00
CA ILE A 156 10.46 -10.35 -8.64
C ILE A 156 9.94 -9.62 -7.39
N ARG A 157 8.63 -9.41 -7.30
CA ARG A 157 8.02 -8.68 -6.18
C ARG A 157 7.99 -9.52 -4.91
N LEU A 158 7.72 -10.82 -5.03
CA LEU A 158 7.80 -11.73 -3.89
C LEU A 158 9.25 -11.85 -3.39
N GLY A 159 10.22 -12.00 -4.30
CA GLY A 159 11.64 -12.04 -3.93
C GLY A 159 12.13 -10.76 -3.24
N LEU A 160 11.68 -9.59 -3.69
CA LEU A 160 12.03 -8.31 -3.05
C LEU A 160 11.42 -8.18 -1.65
N MET A 161 10.22 -8.72 -1.41
CA MET A 161 9.59 -8.72 -0.08
C MET A 161 10.22 -9.72 0.89
N VAL A 162 10.76 -10.84 0.39
CA VAL A 162 11.49 -11.82 1.21
C VAL A 162 12.87 -11.31 1.61
N ASN A 163 13.50 -10.48 0.78
CA ASN A 163 14.83 -9.94 1.05
C ASN A 163 14.83 -8.74 2.02
N LEU A 164 13.67 -8.09 2.20
CA LEU A 164 13.50 -6.89 3.03
C LEU A 164 13.37 -7.22 4.51
#